data_AF-A0A916RUP8-F1
#
_entry.id   AF-A0A916RUP8-F1
#
_cell.length_a   1.000
_cell.length_b   1.000
_cell.length_c   1.000
_cell.angle_alpha   90.00
_cell.angle_beta   90.00
_cell.angle_gamma   90.00
#
_symmetry.space_group_name_H-M   'P 1'
#
loop_
_entity.id
_entity.type
_entity.pdbx_description
1 polymer ?
#
loop_
_entity_poly.entity_id
_entity_poly.type
_entity_poly.pdbx_seq_one_letter_code
_entity_poly.pdbx_strand_id
1 'polypeptide(L)'
;MANKETKTVDFEKLEQTVKTGVRMQDNVIDATPYFLEENKKQALGERRIGLGVMGLHDLLIYCETEYGSNEGNELVDQIFETIATTAYRESIELAKEKGSFPFLVGETDEETKQLREAFIDTGYMRGMPEDIREDILKYGIRNSHLLTVAPTGKRVAPYICKNVA
;
A
#
# COMPACT_ATOMS: atom_id res chain seq x y z
N MET A 1 -13.88 2.60 -9.79
CA MET A 1 -13.89 2.13 -8.40
C MET A 1 -15.31 1.89 -7.94
N ALA A 2 -16.25 2.83 -8.12
CA ALA A 2 -17.68 2.51 -8.05
C ALA A 2 -18.21 2.06 -9.42
N ASN A 3 -19.00 0.98 -9.45
CA ASN A 3 -19.89 0.68 -10.56
C ASN A 3 -21.22 1.40 -10.31
N LYS A 4 -21.56 2.36 -11.19
CA LYS A 4 -22.75 3.22 -11.03
C LYS A 4 -24.07 2.50 -11.34
N GLU A 5 -24.03 1.41 -12.09
CA GLU A 5 -25.21 0.64 -12.45
C GLU A 5 -25.59 -0.33 -11.33
N THR A 6 -24.59 -1.03 -10.78
CA THR A 6 -24.79 -1.99 -9.69
C THR A 6 -24.70 -1.36 -8.30
N LYS A 7 -24.21 -0.11 -8.20
CA LYS A 7 -23.97 0.61 -6.94
C LYS A 7 -23.04 -0.15 -5.98
N THR A 8 -22.04 -0.83 -6.55
CA THR A 8 -21.06 -1.61 -5.79
C THR A 8 -19.64 -1.18 -6.08
N VAL A 9 -18.72 -1.60 -5.22
CA VAL A 9 -17.28 -1.41 -5.44
C VAL A 9 -16.77 -2.44 -6.43
N ASP A 10 -16.02 -1.96 -7.42
CA ASP A 10 -15.25 -2.76 -8.37
C ASP A 10 -13.87 -3.06 -7.76
N PHE A 11 -13.80 -4.17 -7.02
CA PHE A 11 -12.60 -4.60 -6.30
C PHE A 11 -11.49 -5.03 -7.25
N GLU A 12 -11.79 -5.69 -8.37
CA GLU A 12 -10.77 -6.09 -9.35
C GLU A 12 -10.02 -4.86 -9.88
N LYS A 13 -10.76 -3.81 -10.25
CA LYS A 13 -10.16 -2.56 -10.70
C LYS A 13 -9.38 -1.84 -9.59
N LEU A 14 -9.85 -1.93 -8.35
CA LEU A 14 -9.13 -1.40 -7.18
C LEU A 14 -7.78 -2.11 -7.02
N GLU A 15 -7.76 -3.44 -7.06
CA GLU A 15 -6.54 -4.24 -6.94
C GLU A 15 -5.54 -3.87 -8.04
N GLN A 16 -5.97 -3.83 -9.30
CA GLN A 16 -5.09 -3.47 -10.42
C GLN A 16 -4.48 -2.07 -10.27
N THR A 17 -5.28 -1.14 -9.74
CA THR A 17 -4.83 0.23 -9.47
C THR A 17 -3.81 0.28 -8.34
N VAL A 18 -4.04 -0.48 -7.26
CA VAL A 18 -3.11 -0.60 -6.13
C VAL A 18 -1.79 -1.19 -6.61
N LYS A 19 -1.81 -2.28 -7.38
CA LYS A 19 -0.60 -2.92 -7.94
C LYS A 19 0.22 -1.93 -8.76
N THR A 20 -0.44 -1.24 -9.67
CA THR A 20 0.20 -0.20 -10.50
C THR A 20 0.77 0.93 -9.64
N GLY A 21 0.03 1.38 -8.63
CA GLY A 21 0.44 2.44 -7.72
C GLY A 21 1.67 2.08 -6.87
N VAL A 22 1.77 0.83 -6.41
CA VAL A 22 2.94 0.33 -5.67
C VAL A 22 4.18 0.32 -6.57
N ARG A 23 4.07 -0.26 -7.77
CA ARG A 23 5.19 -0.26 -8.75
C ARG A 23 5.63 1.14 -9.13
N MET A 24 4.68 2.04 -9.37
CA MET A 24 4.97 3.43 -9.69
C MET A 24 5.76 4.10 -8.56
N GLN A 25 5.31 3.97 -7.31
CA GLN A 25 5.98 4.57 -6.17
C GLN A 25 7.37 3.95 -5.91
N ASP A 26 7.53 2.64 -6.08
CA ASP A 26 8.85 1.98 -6.00
C ASP A 26 9.83 2.55 -7.03
N ASN A 27 9.38 2.74 -8.28
CA ASN A 27 10.22 3.32 -9.33
C ASN A 27 10.56 4.80 -9.07
N VAL A 28 9.67 5.56 -8.40
CA VAL A 28 9.92 6.96 -8.04
C VAL A 28 11.08 7.08 -7.05
N ILE A 29 11.27 6.12 -6.15
CA ILE A 29 12.42 6.10 -5.23
C ILE A 29 13.73 6.13 -6.02
N ASP A 30 13.85 5.29 -7.06
CA ASP A 30 15.06 5.20 -7.87
C ASP A 30 15.26 6.43 -8.78
N ALA A 31 14.15 7.05 -9.23
CA ALA A 31 14.19 8.25 -10.07
C ALA A 31 14.42 9.56 -9.28
N THR A 32 14.31 9.54 -7.95
CA THR A 32 14.39 10.75 -7.12
C THR A 32 15.84 11.23 -7.00
N PRO A 33 16.14 12.51 -7.29
CA PRO A 33 17.45 13.08 -7.02
C PRO A 33 17.60 13.37 -5.53
N TYR A 34 18.56 12.71 -4.89
CA TYR A 34 18.91 12.94 -3.48
C TYR A 34 20.11 13.88 -3.38
N PHE A 35 19.94 15.00 -2.66
CA PHE A 35 20.99 16.01 -2.49
C PHE A 35 21.93 15.73 -1.31
N LEU A 36 21.46 14.94 -0.33
CA LEU A 36 22.24 14.54 0.84
C LEU A 36 22.44 13.02 0.81
N GLU A 37 23.68 12.57 0.92
CA GLU A 37 24.02 11.15 0.85
C GLU A 37 23.40 10.34 2.00
N GLU A 38 23.27 10.93 3.18
CA GLU A 38 22.60 10.30 4.33
C GLU A 38 21.14 10.00 4.01
N ASN A 39 20.43 10.95 3.39
CA ASN A 39 19.04 10.77 2.96
C ASN A 39 18.92 9.71 1.87
N LYS A 40 19.86 9.69 0.92
CA LYS A 40 19.91 8.69 -0.14
C LYS A 40 20.08 7.28 0.43
N LYS A 41 21.02 7.11 1.37
CA LYS A 41 21.27 5.84 2.05
C LYS A 41 20.03 5.35 2.79
N GLN A 42 19.36 6.25 3.52
CA GLN A 42 18.13 5.89 4.22
C GLN A 42 17.03 5.50 3.23
N ALA A 43 16.69 6.38 2.29
CA ALA A 43 15.59 6.16 1.35
C ALA A 43 15.76 4.88 0.50
N LEU A 44 16.97 4.60 0.00
CA LEU A 44 17.24 3.38 -0.75
C LEU A 44 17.32 2.13 0.14
N GLY A 45 17.70 2.30 1.41
CA GLY A 45 17.78 1.21 2.38
C GLY A 45 16.40 0.74 2.87
N GLU A 46 15.48 1.66 3.11
CA GLU A 46 14.13 1.36 3.63
C GLU A 46 13.06 1.27 2.53
N ARG A 47 13.26 1.97 1.42
CA ARG A 47 12.33 2.06 0.28
C ARG A 47 10.88 2.35 0.66
N ARG A 48 10.65 3.32 1.55
CA ARG A 48 9.30 3.69 2.00
C ARG A 48 8.46 4.25 0.86
N ILE A 49 7.23 3.74 0.75
CA ILE A 49 6.17 4.31 -0.08
C ILE A 49 4.94 4.60 0.80
N GLY A 50 3.98 5.34 0.27
CA GLY A 50 2.83 5.83 1.03
C GLY A 50 1.58 5.86 0.17
N LEU A 51 1.01 4.69 -0.10
CA LEU A 51 -0.27 4.58 -0.77
C LEU A 51 -1.39 5.01 0.18
N GLY A 52 -2.18 5.98 -0.27
CA GLY A 52 -3.36 6.46 0.43
C GLY A 52 -4.58 6.48 -0.48
N VAL A 53 -5.72 6.86 0.08
CA VAL A 53 -6.98 6.96 -0.64
C VAL A 53 -7.49 8.40 -0.67
N MET A 54 -8.36 8.67 -1.63
CA MET A 54 -9.14 9.91 -1.76
C MET A 54 -10.54 9.53 -2.27
N GLY A 55 -11.55 10.34 -1.97
CA GLY A 55 -12.90 10.15 -2.50
C GLY A 55 -13.67 9.00 -1.84
N LEU A 56 -13.32 8.66 -0.59
CA LEU A 56 -14.03 7.62 0.17
C LEU A 56 -15.51 7.98 0.37
N HIS A 57 -15.81 9.24 0.70
CA HIS A 57 -17.18 9.73 0.83
C HIS A 57 -17.95 9.66 -0.49
N ASP A 58 -17.34 10.06 -1.62
CA ASP A 58 -17.97 9.92 -2.95
C ASP A 58 -18.29 8.46 -3.26
N LEU A 59 -17.36 7.53 -2.95
CA LEU A 59 -17.57 6.10 -3.14
C LEU A 59 -18.77 5.59 -2.34
N LEU A 60 -18.88 5.97 -1.07
CA LEU A 60 -20.01 5.60 -0.21
C LEU A 60 -21.33 6.17 -0.74
N ILE A 61 -21.34 7.41 -1.25
CA ILE A 61 -22.52 8.00 -1.89
C ILE A 61 -22.94 7.20 -3.12
N TYR A 62 -21.99 6.82 -3.99
CA TYR A 62 -22.30 6.01 -5.18
C TYR A 62 -22.79 4.60 -4.83
N CYS A 63 -22.36 4.05 -3.69
CA CYS A 63 -22.83 2.77 -3.17
C CYS A 63 -24.10 2.92 -2.31
N GLU A 64 -24.69 4.11 -2.21
CA GLU A 64 -25.85 4.41 -1.36
C GLU A 64 -25.70 3.92 0.08
N THR A 65 -24.47 3.97 0.60
CA THR A 65 -24.11 3.50 1.94
C THR A 65 -23.89 4.69 2.86
N GLU A 66 -24.58 4.70 4.00
CA GLU A 66 -24.48 5.79 4.97
C GLU A 66 -23.13 5.75 5.71
N TYR A 67 -22.50 6.92 5.82
CA TYR A 67 -21.23 7.03 6.53
C TYR A 67 -21.42 6.76 8.03
N GLY A 68 -20.65 5.83 8.57
CA GLY A 68 -20.72 5.44 9.98
C GLY A 68 -21.84 4.44 10.32
N SER A 69 -22.63 3.99 9.33
CA SER A 69 -23.50 2.82 9.51
C SER A 69 -22.66 1.55 9.65
N ASN A 70 -23.25 0.47 10.18
CA ASN A 70 -22.55 -0.81 10.30
C ASN A 70 -22.10 -1.32 8.93
N GLU A 71 -22.99 -1.25 7.94
CA GLU A 71 -22.72 -1.66 6.56
C GLU A 71 -21.64 -0.78 5.91
N GLY A 72 -21.64 0.52 6.21
CA GLY A 72 -20.60 1.46 5.76
C GLY A 72 -19.23 1.12 6.34
N ASN A 73 -19.16 0.79 7.63
CA ASN A 73 -17.91 0.38 8.27
C ASN A 73 -17.39 -0.93 7.70
N GLU A 74 -18.26 -1.93 7.51
CA GLU A 74 -17.91 -3.21 6.88
C GLU A 74 -17.37 -3.02 5.44
N LEU A 75 -18.02 -2.16 4.65
CA LEU A 75 -17.56 -1.85 3.29
C LEU A 75 -16.19 -1.16 3.30
N VAL A 76 -15.98 -0.21 4.23
CA VAL A 76 -14.69 0.47 4.41
C VAL A 76 -13.61 -0.52 4.79
N ASP A 77 -13.88 -1.43 5.73
CA ASP A 77 -12.95 -2.48 6.15
C ASP A 77 -12.56 -3.36 4.96
N GLN A 78 -13.52 -3.82 4.16
CA GLN A 78 -13.25 -4.60 2.94
C GLN A 78 -12.37 -3.86 1.92
N ILE A 79 -12.63 -2.56 1.72
CA ILE A 79 -11.83 -1.74 0.80
C ILE A 79 -10.39 -1.62 1.30
N PHE A 80 -10.19 -1.29 2.57
CA PHE A 80 -8.86 -1.11 3.13
C PHE A 80 -8.09 -2.43 3.27
N GLU A 81 -8.78 -3.53 3.57
CA GLU A 81 -8.20 -4.87 3.55
C GLU A 81 -7.72 -5.24 2.14
N THR A 82 -8.54 -4.99 1.12
CA THR A 82 -8.18 -5.24 -0.28
C THR A 82 -6.95 -4.42 -0.68
N ILE A 83 -6.92 -3.13 -0.33
CA ILE A 83 -5.78 -2.24 -0.62
C ILE A 83 -4.52 -2.75 0.09
N ALA A 84 -4.64 -3.08 1.38
CA ALA A 84 -3.51 -3.50 2.19
C ALA A 84 -2.93 -4.81 1.67
N THR A 85 -3.74 -5.85 1.60
CA THR A 85 -3.28 -7.18 1.18
C THR A 85 -2.72 -7.17 -0.24
N THR A 86 -3.35 -6.42 -1.17
CA THR A 86 -2.84 -6.27 -2.54
C THR A 86 -1.52 -5.52 -2.59
N ALA A 87 -1.35 -4.45 -1.81
CA ALA A 87 -0.11 -3.69 -1.80
C ALA A 87 1.06 -4.54 -1.28
N TYR A 88 0.84 -5.31 -0.22
CA TYR A 88 1.84 -6.22 0.34
C TYR A 88 2.20 -7.34 -0.64
N ARG A 89 1.22 -8.01 -1.25
CA ARG A 89 1.46 -9.02 -2.29
C ARG A 89 2.25 -8.45 -3.46
N GLU A 90 1.91 -7.25 -3.93
CA GLU A 90 2.64 -6.63 -5.02
C GLU A 90 4.10 -6.30 -4.66
N SER A 91 4.34 -5.86 -3.41
CA SER A 91 5.70 -5.58 -2.95
C SER A 91 6.53 -6.84 -2.76
N ILE A 92 5.90 -7.97 -2.44
CA ILE A 92 6.52 -9.30 -2.45
C ILE A 92 6.89 -9.69 -3.89
N GLU A 93 6.00 -9.51 -4.87
CA GLU A 93 6.32 -9.77 -6.28
C GLU A 93 7.49 -8.90 -6.76
N LEU A 94 7.51 -7.62 -6.39
CA LEU A 94 8.67 -6.76 -6.64
C LEU A 94 9.94 -7.23 -5.94
N ALA A 95 9.84 -7.85 -4.76
CA ALA A 95 10.99 -8.44 -4.09
C ALA A 95 11.51 -9.67 -4.82
N LYS A 96 10.62 -10.49 -5.41
CA LYS A 96 10.99 -11.61 -6.28
C LYS A 96 11.72 -11.12 -7.54
N GLU A 97 11.27 -10.01 -8.12
CA GLU A 97 11.85 -9.43 -9.35
C GLU A 97 13.16 -8.67 -9.12
N LYS A 98 13.23 -7.83 -8.07
CA LYS A 98 14.30 -6.84 -7.86
C LYS A 98 15.08 -7.02 -6.56
N GLY A 99 14.67 -7.96 -5.70
CA GLY A 99 15.20 -8.17 -4.35
C GLY A 99 14.44 -7.40 -3.27
N SER A 100 14.54 -7.87 -2.03
CA SER A 100 13.99 -7.22 -0.81
C SER A 100 14.62 -5.85 -0.54
N PHE A 101 14.00 -5.01 0.29
CA PHE A 101 14.64 -3.77 0.74
C PHE A 101 15.91 -4.07 1.55
N PRO A 102 17.00 -3.28 1.39
CA PRO A 102 18.31 -3.60 1.96
C PRO A 102 18.32 -3.80 3.49
N PHE A 103 17.54 -3.04 4.25
CA PHE A 103 17.51 -3.19 5.73
C PHE A 103 16.81 -4.46 6.23
N LEU A 104 16.21 -5.27 5.35
CA LEU A 104 15.68 -6.60 5.68
C LEU A 104 16.65 -7.74 5.31
N VAL A 105 17.84 -7.40 4.82
CA VAL A 105 18.85 -8.37 4.37
C VAL A 105 20.10 -8.18 5.22
N GLY A 106 20.44 -9.19 6.01
CA GLY A 106 21.64 -9.22 6.83
C GLY A 106 22.89 -9.59 6.04
N GLU A 107 24.03 -9.63 6.71
CA GLU A 107 25.30 -10.08 6.10
C GLU A 107 25.33 -11.60 5.89
N THR A 108 24.53 -12.33 6.69
CA THR A 108 24.39 -13.79 6.61
C THR A 108 22.94 -14.21 6.34
N ASP A 109 22.77 -15.43 5.81
CA ASP A 109 21.43 -16.00 5.57
C ASP A 109 20.64 -16.16 6.87
N GLU A 110 21.33 -16.51 7.98
CA GLU A 110 20.70 -16.66 9.29
C GLU A 110 20.24 -15.31 9.85
N GLU A 111 21.03 -14.26 9.72
CA GLU A 111 20.64 -12.91 10.12
C GLU A 111 19.45 -12.40 9.27
N THR A 112 19.48 -12.64 7.96
CA THR A 112 18.36 -12.30 7.07
C THR A 112 17.07 -12.99 7.50
N LYS A 113 17.14 -14.27 7.88
CA LYS A 113 16.00 -15.02 8.38
C LYS A 113 15.46 -14.42 9.67
N GLN A 114 16.33 -14.11 10.64
CA GLN A 114 15.95 -13.48 11.91
C GLN A 114 15.29 -12.10 11.71
N LEU A 115 15.81 -11.29 10.77
CA LEU A 115 15.21 -9.98 10.44
C LEU A 115 13.82 -10.14 9.84
N ARG A 116 13.61 -11.12 8.95
CA ARG A 116 12.29 -11.40 8.36
C ARG A 116 11.30 -11.93 9.40
N GLU A 117 11.74 -12.81 10.29
CA GLU A 117 10.94 -13.30 11.42
C GLU A 117 10.51 -12.14 12.34
N ALA A 118 11.45 -11.27 12.70
CA ALA A 118 11.15 -10.08 13.50
C ALA A 118 10.17 -9.13 12.79
N PHE A 119 10.26 -9.01 11.45
CA PHE A 119 9.36 -8.17 10.66
C PHE A 119 7.92 -8.71 10.66
N ILE A 120 7.72 -10.02 10.46
CA ILE A 120 6.38 -10.62 10.46
C ILE A 120 5.76 -10.66 11.86
N ASP A 121 6.59 -10.65 12.92
CA ASP A 121 6.12 -10.63 14.30
C ASP A 121 5.72 -9.22 14.80
N THR A 122 5.84 -8.20 13.95
CA THR A 122 5.34 -6.85 14.27
C THR A 122 3.81 -6.83 14.39
N GLY A 123 3.28 -5.94 15.24
CA GLY A 123 1.86 -5.91 15.58
C GLY A 123 0.90 -5.81 14.38
N TYR A 124 1.27 -5.04 13.35
CA TYR A 124 0.46 -4.91 12.13
C TYR A 124 0.57 -6.17 11.25
N MET A 125 1.77 -6.74 11.11
CA MET A 125 2.01 -7.93 10.29
C MET A 125 1.39 -9.20 10.88
N ARG A 126 1.22 -9.29 12.21
CA ARG A 126 0.49 -10.40 12.85
C ARG A 126 -0.96 -10.52 12.38
N GLY A 127 -1.59 -9.40 12.03
CA GLY A 127 -2.95 -9.36 11.50
C GLY A 127 -3.05 -9.63 9.98
N MET A 128 -1.91 -9.75 9.29
CA MET A 128 -1.92 -10.04 7.86
C MET A 128 -2.23 -11.52 7.58
N PRO A 129 -2.86 -11.81 6.42
CA PRO A 129 -3.02 -13.17 5.91
C PRO A 129 -1.73 -14.02 5.95
N GLU A 130 -1.90 -15.32 6.15
CA GLU A 130 -0.79 -16.27 6.28
C GLU A 130 0.07 -16.35 5.01
N ASP A 131 -0.54 -16.29 3.82
CA ASP A 131 0.16 -16.28 2.54
C ASP A 131 1.18 -15.14 2.45
N ILE A 132 0.81 -13.94 2.92
CA ILE A 132 1.68 -12.76 2.91
C ILE A 132 2.86 -12.97 3.87
N ARG A 133 2.62 -13.51 5.07
CA ARG A 133 3.67 -13.73 6.07
C ARG A 133 4.67 -14.79 5.60
N GLU A 134 4.19 -15.89 5.05
CA GLU A 134 5.03 -16.96 4.50
C GLU A 134 5.88 -16.47 3.32
N ASP A 135 5.28 -15.73 2.40
CA ASP A 135 6.00 -15.20 1.25
C ASP A 135 7.06 -14.16 1.65
N ILE A 136 6.82 -13.35 2.69
CA ILE A 136 7.83 -12.43 3.22
C ILE A 136 8.99 -13.19 3.85
N LEU A 137 8.74 -14.26 4.59
CA LEU A 137 9.82 -15.11 5.11
C LEU A 137 10.67 -15.69 3.98
N LYS A 138 10.03 -16.13 2.88
CA LYS A 138 10.69 -16.79 1.77
C LYS A 138 11.41 -15.83 0.82
N TYR A 139 10.73 -14.79 0.36
CA TYR A 139 11.21 -13.89 -0.71
C TYR A 139 11.58 -12.49 -0.20
N GLY A 140 11.11 -12.11 0.98
CA GLY A 140 11.22 -10.74 1.49
C GLY A 140 10.15 -9.81 0.92
N ILE A 141 10.34 -8.51 1.09
CA ILE A 141 9.42 -7.47 0.61
C ILE A 141 10.22 -6.28 0.07
N ARG A 142 9.74 -5.64 -0.99
CA ARG A 142 10.50 -4.57 -1.66
C ARG A 142 10.48 -3.26 -0.89
N ASN A 143 9.44 -3.00 -0.11
CA ASN A 143 9.21 -1.73 0.58
C ASN A 143 8.97 -1.98 2.08
N SER A 144 9.65 -1.22 2.95
CA SER A 144 9.45 -1.35 4.41
C SER A 144 8.07 -0.88 4.88
N HIS A 145 7.55 0.18 4.26
CA HIS A 145 6.24 0.76 4.54
C HIS A 145 5.50 0.97 3.22
N LEU A 146 4.21 0.64 3.20
CA LEU A 146 3.40 0.65 1.99
C LEU A 146 2.24 1.62 2.03
N LEU A 147 1.58 1.72 3.18
CA LEU A 147 0.28 2.39 3.32
C LEU A 147 0.42 3.61 4.21
N THR A 148 -0.07 4.76 3.75
CA THR A 148 -0.14 5.99 4.53
C THR A 148 -1.27 6.86 3.98
N VAL A 149 -2.32 7.05 4.77
CA VAL A 149 -3.42 7.95 4.42
C VAL A 149 -3.04 9.38 4.80
N ALA A 150 -2.44 10.11 3.84
CA ALA A 150 -2.07 11.51 4.03
C ALA A 150 -3.27 12.46 3.85
N PRO A 151 -3.28 13.64 4.48
CA PRO A 151 -4.23 14.70 4.14
C PRO A 151 -4.10 15.11 2.66
N THR A 152 -5.19 15.09 1.91
CA THR A 152 -5.18 15.33 0.45
C THR A 152 -5.72 16.71 0.04
N GLY A 153 -5.94 17.63 0.99
CA GLY A 153 -6.66 18.91 0.76
C GLY A 153 -6.25 19.73 -0.47
N LYS A 154 -4.95 19.95 -0.72
CA LYS A 154 -4.48 20.71 -1.90
C LYS A 154 -4.71 19.98 -3.23
N ARG A 155 -4.71 18.64 -3.21
CA ARG A 155 -4.95 17.80 -4.39
C ARG A 155 -6.44 17.60 -4.65
N VAL A 156 -7.28 17.70 -3.62
CA VAL A 156 -8.74 17.52 -3.69
C VAL A 156 -9.43 18.75 -4.27
N ALA A 157 -9.03 19.96 -3.86
CA ALA A 157 -9.69 21.20 -4.28
C ALA A 157 -9.85 21.36 -5.81
N PRO A 158 -8.86 21.03 -6.66
CA PRO A 158 -9.00 21.09 -8.11
C PRO A 158 -10.01 20.10 -8.72
N TYR A 159 -10.32 18.98 -8.04
CA TYR A 159 -11.30 18.00 -8.52
C TYR A 159 -12.72 18.31 -8.04
N ILE A 160 -12.86 18.84 -6.82
CA ILE A 160 -14.16 19.28 -6.29
C ILE A 160 -14.62 20.55 -7.04
N CYS A 161 -13.74 21.54 -7.22
CA CYS A 161 -14.11 22.81 -7.85
C CYS A 161 -14.45 22.70 -9.35
N LYS A 162 -14.16 21.57 -10.02
CA LYS A 162 -14.56 21.35 -11.42
C LYS A 162 -16.01 20.88 -11.58
N ASN A 163 -16.66 20.44 -10.51
CA ASN A 163 -18.06 19.99 -10.53
C ASN A 163 -19.03 21.01 -9.87
N VAL A 164 -18.55 22.22 -9.56
CA VAL A 164 -19.35 23.31 -8.94
C VAL A 164 -19.28 24.60 -9.78
N ALA A 165 -18.91 24.50 -11.06
CA ALA A 165 -18.92 25.61 -12.02
C ALA A 165 -19.71 25.22 -13.27
#